data_AF-A0A266ZRG9-F1
#
_entry.id   AF-A0A266ZRG9-F1
#
_cell.length_a   1.000
_cell.length_b   1.000
_cell.length_c   1.000
_cell.angle_alpha   90.00
_cell.angle_beta   90.00
_cell.angle_gamma   90.00
#
_symmetry.space_group_name_H-M   'P 1'
#
loop_
_entity.id
_entity.type
_entity.pdbx_description
1 polymer ?
#
loop_
_entity_poly.entity_id
_entity_poly.type
_entity_poly.pdbx_seq_one_letter_code
_entity_poly.pdbx_strand_id
1 'polypeptide(L)'
;MAVRLEFLTQDPDERALATRYWAADEEGVFLERVADLVPFREIIQSGQIAKKVREYCDAFDENQTCNICDGPVRINGRADVKKVPQNSSLPCASCTDEQNRKRAELEAQELVKVNRRLANMVERNASATLDYSGLPDNVVLILLAINAVVAPRLADGTFGVGDCEDLAPWDAGSFTRQLHREGYLLEDPRVVKPGTYYLKNGGLWHKTYQLELFLPPDTTLGRGIGALDLLGEHCFSDPESLINLWLDYSVGDVLRYLFDQCNIYNHDLDDEAIDKIKSTVRLNRP
;
A
#
# COMPACT_ATOMS: atom_id res chain seq x y z
N MET A 1 -29.66 -28.70 25.23
CA MET A 1 -28.54 -28.06 24.48
C MET A 1 -27.38 -27.77 25.42
N ALA A 2 -26.14 -28.12 25.07
CA ALA A 2 -25.01 -28.04 26.00
C ALA A 2 -24.02 -26.95 25.58
N VAL A 3 -24.10 -25.78 26.22
CA VAL A 3 -23.00 -24.82 26.22
C VAL A 3 -22.10 -25.18 27.40
N ARG A 4 -20.87 -25.57 27.11
CA ARG A 4 -19.85 -25.88 28.11
C ARG A 4 -19.16 -24.59 28.54
N LEU A 5 -19.10 -24.34 29.85
CA LEU A 5 -18.47 -23.15 30.42
C LEU A 5 -17.14 -23.48 31.10
N GLU A 6 -16.12 -22.70 30.80
CA GLU A 6 -14.85 -22.67 31.53
C GLU A 6 -14.76 -21.33 32.28
N PHE A 7 -14.87 -21.36 33.61
CA PHE A 7 -14.89 -20.13 34.41
C PHE A 7 -13.48 -19.56 34.60
N LEU A 8 -13.34 -18.27 34.32
CA LEU A 8 -12.13 -17.47 34.52
C LEU A 8 -12.12 -16.75 35.88
N THR A 9 -13.24 -16.79 36.60
CA THR A 9 -13.41 -16.22 37.94
C THR A 9 -13.66 -17.29 39.00
N GLN A 10 -13.40 -16.96 40.26
CA GLN A 10 -13.73 -17.76 41.44
C GLN A 10 -14.90 -17.19 42.25
N ASP A 11 -15.39 -15.99 41.89
CA ASP A 11 -16.51 -15.35 42.56
C ASP A 11 -17.82 -16.14 42.30
N PRO A 12 -18.54 -16.60 43.35
CA PRO A 12 -19.74 -17.40 43.19
C PRO A 12 -20.89 -16.64 42.50
N ASP A 13 -21.01 -15.33 42.71
CA ASP A 13 -22.08 -14.53 42.10
C ASP A 13 -21.85 -14.37 40.59
N GLU A 14 -20.59 -14.17 40.19
CA GLU A 14 -20.19 -14.03 38.78
C GLU A 14 -20.38 -15.36 38.02
N ARG A 15 -20.03 -16.48 38.66
CA ARG A 15 -20.31 -17.82 38.12
C ARG A 15 -21.80 -18.09 37.99
N ALA A 16 -22.59 -17.70 38.99
CA ALA A 16 -24.05 -17.86 38.96
C ALA A 16 -24.68 -17.03 37.83
N LEU A 17 -24.25 -15.78 37.64
CA LEU A 17 -24.69 -14.95 36.53
C LEU A 17 -24.35 -15.58 35.17
N ALA A 18 -23.10 -16.02 34.98
CA ALA A 18 -22.67 -16.65 33.73
C ALA A 18 -23.44 -17.96 33.46
N THR A 19 -23.69 -18.77 34.50
CA THR A 19 -24.50 -20.00 34.37
C THR A 19 -25.93 -19.68 33.96
N ARG A 20 -26.60 -18.72 34.62
CA ARG A 20 -27.96 -18.27 34.24
C ARG A 20 -27.99 -17.66 32.84
N TYR A 21 -26.94 -16.92 32.47
CA TYR A 21 -26.83 -16.37 31.13
C TYR A 21 -26.74 -17.45 30.05
N TRP A 22 -26.10 -18.59 30.30
CA TRP A 22 -26.02 -19.67 29.30
C TRP A 22 -27.04 -20.78 29.47
N ALA A 23 -27.83 -20.74 30.55
CA ALA A 23 -28.86 -21.74 30.83
C ALA A 23 -29.92 -21.78 29.73
N ALA A 24 -30.11 -22.97 29.16
CA ALA A 24 -31.10 -23.26 28.14
C ALA A 24 -31.73 -24.62 28.38
N ASP A 25 -32.93 -24.82 27.85
CA ASP A 25 -33.63 -26.10 27.90
C ASP A 25 -33.11 -27.12 26.88
N GLU A 26 -33.80 -28.26 26.77
CA GLU A 26 -33.44 -29.33 25.83
C GLU A 26 -33.57 -28.88 24.36
N GLU A 27 -34.53 -27.99 24.07
CA GLU A 27 -34.84 -27.45 22.74
C GLU A 27 -33.93 -26.27 22.33
N GLY A 28 -33.07 -25.83 23.24
CA GLY A 28 -32.11 -24.75 23.05
C GLY A 28 -32.70 -23.35 23.22
N VAL A 29 -33.81 -23.23 23.94
CA VAL A 29 -34.39 -21.95 24.35
C VAL A 29 -33.76 -21.53 25.67
N PHE A 30 -33.22 -20.31 25.71
CA PHE A 30 -32.64 -19.76 26.93
C PHE A 30 -33.71 -19.57 28.01
N LEU A 31 -33.43 -20.06 29.23
CA LEU A 31 -34.41 -20.08 30.32
C LEU A 31 -34.81 -18.68 30.80
N GLU A 32 -33.91 -17.71 30.67
CA GLU A 32 -34.10 -16.33 31.11
C GLU A 32 -33.79 -15.35 29.98
N ARG A 33 -34.55 -14.25 29.86
CA ARG A 33 -34.19 -13.17 28.94
C ARG A 33 -33.03 -12.38 29.54
N VAL A 34 -32.21 -11.76 28.69
CA VAL A 34 -31.06 -10.96 29.18
C VAL A 34 -31.52 -9.78 30.06
N ALA A 35 -32.74 -9.29 29.87
CA ALA A 35 -33.34 -8.25 30.72
C ALA A 35 -33.69 -8.75 32.13
N ASP A 36 -33.84 -10.06 32.33
CA ASP A 36 -34.17 -10.67 33.63
C ASP A 36 -32.91 -10.91 34.49
N LEU A 37 -31.72 -10.72 33.89
CA LEU A 37 -30.43 -10.86 34.54
C LEU A 37 -29.92 -9.55 35.16
N VAL A 38 -30.67 -8.45 35.01
CA VAL A 38 -30.42 -7.17 35.69
C VAL A 38 -31.44 -6.93 36.81
N PRO A 39 -31.08 -6.19 37.87
CA PRO A 39 -29.75 -5.66 38.15
C PRO A 39 -28.77 -6.75 38.62
N PHE A 40 -27.50 -6.63 38.21
CA PHE A 40 -26.41 -7.40 38.79
C PHE A 40 -25.31 -6.45 39.25
N ARG A 41 -25.18 -6.28 40.57
CA ARG A 41 -24.31 -5.25 41.18
C ARG A 41 -24.60 -3.87 40.56
N GLU A 42 -23.62 -3.29 39.88
CA GLU A 42 -23.71 -1.97 39.24
C GLU A 42 -24.31 -2.02 37.82
N ILE A 43 -24.53 -3.21 37.26
CA ILE A 43 -25.06 -3.37 35.90
C ILE A 43 -26.58 -3.26 35.93
N ILE A 44 -27.08 -2.20 35.31
CA ILE A 44 -28.52 -1.91 35.20
C ILE A 44 -29.03 -2.13 33.77
N GLN A 45 -28.14 -2.06 32.77
CA GLN A 45 -28.49 -2.20 31.36
C GLN A 45 -28.20 -3.61 30.84
N SER A 46 -29.22 -4.27 30.28
CA SER A 46 -29.15 -5.63 29.74
C SER A 46 -28.07 -5.81 28.65
N GLY A 47 -27.82 -4.78 27.83
CA GLY A 47 -26.78 -4.80 26.80
C GLY A 47 -25.35 -4.98 27.34
N GLN A 48 -25.11 -4.71 28.62
CA GLN A 48 -23.80 -4.86 29.25
C GLN A 48 -23.54 -6.28 29.79
N ILE A 49 -24.59 -7.08 30.00
CA ILE A 49 -24.48 -8.43 30.60
C ILE A 49 -23.60 -9.35 29.74
N ALA A 50 -23.83 -9.39 28.42
CA ALA A 50 -23.04 -10.25 27.52
C ALA A 50 -21.55 -9.90 27.49
N LYS A 51 -21.20 -8.62 27.69
CA LYS A 51 -19.80 -8.19 27.81
C LYS A 51 -19.21 -8.70 29.13
N LYS A 52 -19.94 -8.57 30.24
CA LYS A 52 -19.48 -8.97 31.57
C LYS A 52 -19.36 -10.48 31.73
N VAL A 53 -20.31 -11.25 31.22
CA VAL A 53 -20.24 -12.71 31.20
C VAL A 53 -18.99 -13.22 30.47
N ARG A 54 -18.56 -12.56 29.38
CA ARG A 54 -17.30 -12.90 28.67
C ARG A 54 -16.02 -12.63 29.47
N GLU A 55 -16.08 -11.75 30.47
CA GLU A 55 -14.96 -11.55 31.41
C GLU A 55 -14.90 -12.68 32.45
N TYR A 56 -16.03 -13.33 32.73
CA TYR A 56 -16.17 -14.35 33.78
C TYR A 56 -15.99 -15.78 33.30
N CYS A 57 -16.27 -16.07 32.03
CA CYS A 57 -16.14 -17.41 31.47
C CYS A 57 -15.87 -17.42 29.96
N ASP A 58 -15.26 -18.51 29.52
CA ASP A 58 -15.29 -18.96 28.14
C ASP A 58 -16.43 -19.94 27.92
N ALA A 59 -17.21 -19.72 26.86
CA ALA A 59 -18.35 -20.55 26.50
C ALA A 59 -18.06 -21.27 25.18
N PHE A 60 -18.31 -22.58 25.16
CA PHE A 60 -18.14 -23.44 23.99
C PHE A 60 -19.47 -24.10 23.66
N ASP A 61 -19.91 -23.98 22.41
CA ASP A 61 -21.12 -24.67 21.95
C ASP A 61 -20.78 -26.10 21.55
N GLU A 62 -21.30 -27.10 22.25
CA GLU A 62 -21.06 -28.51 21.92
C GLU A 62 -21.75 -28.95 20.62
N ASN A 63 -22.68 -28.15 20.08
CA ASN A 63 -23.26 -28.38 18.76
C ASN A 63 -22.40 -27.79 17.63
N GLN A 64 -21.24 -27.19 17.93
CA GLN A 64 -20.35 -26.64 16.93
C GLN A 64 -18.92 -27.14 17.09
N THR A 65 -18.40 -27.68 15.99
CA THR A 65 -17.01 -28.12 15.88
C THR A 65 -16.25 -27.26 14.89
N CYS A 66 -14.94 -27.13 15.10
CA CYS A 66 -14.05 -26.43 14.19
C CYS A 66 -14.03 -27.12 12.82
N ASN A 67 -14.16 -26.36 11.74
CA ASN A 67 -14.09 -26.88 10.37
C ASN A 67 -12.70 -27.36 9.91
N ILE A 68 -11.67 -27.25 10.77
CA ILE A 68 -10.29 -27.67 10.46
C ILE A 68 -9.84 -28.84 11.34
N CYS A 69 -10.14 -28.79 12.64
CA CYS A 69 -9.61 -29.75 13.62
C CYS A 69 -10.67 -30.48 14.43
N ASP A 70 -11.96 -30.26 14.14
CA ASP A 70 -13.12 -30.77 14.90
C ASP A 70 -13.14 -30.42 16.40
N GLY A 71 -12.24 -29.53 16.84
CA GLY A 71 -12.16 -29.07 18.23
C GLY A 71 -13.31 -28.11 18.62
N PRO A 72 -13.45 -27.82 19.93
CA PRO A 72 -14.51 -26.96 20.43
C PRO A 72 -14.35 -25.51 19.94
N VAL A 73 -15.48 -24.87 19.60
CA VAL A 73 -15.50 -23.48 19.14
C VAL A 73 -16.04 -22.58 20.25
N ARG A 74 -15.24 -21.56 20.60
CA ARG A 74 -15.66 -20.53 21.56
C ARG A 74 -16.72 -19.63 20.93
N ILE A 75 -17.82 -19.42 21.62
CA ILE A 75 -18.91 -18.53 21.23
C ILE A 75 -18.87 -17.23 22.04
N ASN A 76 -19.25 -16.12 21.43
CA ASN A 76 -19.17 -14.79 22.05
C ASN A 76 -20.52 -14.29 22.56
N GLY A 77 -21.62 -14.90 22.14
CA GLY A 77 -22.94 -14.59 22.65
C GLY A 77 -23.99 -15.64 22.29
N ARG A 78 -25.18 -15.47 22.88
CA ARG A 78 -26.34 -16.35 22.67
C ARG A 78 -26.77 -16.50 21.21
N ALA A 79 -26.48 -15.52 20.35
CA ALA A 79 -26.79 -15.55 18.92
C ALA A 79 -25.90 -16.51 18.12
N ASP A 80 -24.73 -16.86 18.66
CA ASP A 80 -23.76 -17.73 18.00
C ASP A 80 -24.12 -19.22 18.18
N VAL A 81 -24.98 -19.53 19.16
CA VAL A 81 -25.36 -20.90 19.53
C VAL A 81 -26.20 -21.56 18.43
N LYS A 82 -25.93 -22.84 18.16
CA LYS A 82 -26.65 -23.64 17.18
C LYS A 82 -27.52 -24.68 17.86
N LYS A 83 -28.72 -24.87 17.31
CA LYS A 83 -29.66 -25.89 17.76
C LYS A 83 -29.32 -27.29 17.26
N VAL A 84 -28.60 -27.38 16.14
CA VAL A 84 -28.26 -28.63 15.46
C VAL A 84 -26.74 -28.72 15.32
N PRO A 85 -26.15 -29.91 15.59
CA PRO A 85 -24.75 -30.18 15.36
C PRO A 85 -24.31 -29.80 13.94
N GLN A 86 -23.28 -28.96 13.83
CA GLN A 86 -22.73 -28.54 12.55
C GLN A 86 -21.27 -28.10 12.66
N ASN A 87 -20.58 -28.06 11.52
CA ASN A 87 -19.26 -27.45 11.45
C ASN A 87 -19.40 -25.92 11.43
N SER A 88 -18.59 -25.23 12.24
CA SER A 88 -18.49 -23.79 12.24
C SER A 88 -17.97 -23.27 10.89
N SER A 89 -18.48 -22.12 10.43
CA SER A 89 -17.94 -21.44 9.24
C SER A 89 -16.55 -20.84 9.48
N LEU A 90 -16.18 -20.64 10.75
CA LEU A 90 -14.90 -20.06 11.17
C LEU A 90 -14.06 -21.10 11.95
N PRO A 91 -12.72 -21.09 11.80
CA PRO A 91 -11.84 -21.93 12.60
C PRO A 91 -11.91 -21.59 14.10
N CYS A 92 -11.54 -22.55 14.96
CA CYS A 92 -11.34 -22.28 16.38
C CYS A 92 -10.13 -21.34 16.61
N ALA A 93 -9.99 -20.83 17.84
CA ALA A 93 -8.90 -19.91 18.20
C ALA A 93 -7.51 -20.50 17.88
N SER A 94 -7.26 -21.75 18.27
CA SER A 94 -5.97 -22.42 18.00
C SER A 94 -5.67 -22.55 16.51
N CYS A 95 -6.67 -22.92 15.68
CA CYS A 95 -6.48 -22.98 14.23
C CYS A 95 -6.28 -21.60 13.60
N THR A 96 -6.96 -20.58 14.12
CA THR A 96 -6.78 -19.18 13.68
C THR A 96 -5.37 -18.69 14.01
N ASP A 97 -4.88 -18.96 15.21
CA ASP A 97 -3.53 -18.61 15.63
C ASP A 97 -2.46 -19.31 14.78
N GLU A 98 -2.65 -20.60 14.48
CA GLU A 98 -1.75 -21.35 13.60
C GLU A 98 -1.73 -20.77 12.17
N GLN A 99 -2.90 -20.42 11.63
CA GLN A 99 -3.00 -19.79 10.31
C GLN A 99 -2.33 -18.41 10.30
N ASN A 100 -2.53 -17.61 11.35
CA ASN A 100 -1.89 -16.31 11.50
C ASN A 100 -0.38 -16.44 11.62
N ARG A 101 0.12 -17.44 12.37
CA ARG A 101 1.56 -17.73 12.48
C ARG A 101 2.14 -18.10 11.12
N LYS A 102 1.51 -19.03 10.40
CA LYS A 102 1.95 -19.42 9.05
C LYS A 102 1.96 -18.23 8.08
N ARG A 103 0.94 -17.37 8.15
CA ARG A 103 0.88 -16.15 7.33
C ARG A 103 2.02 -15.19 7.67
N ALA A 104 2.24 -14.93 8.96
CA ALA A 104 3.31 -14.07 9.43
C ALA A 104 4.70 -14.62 9.05
N GLU A 105 4.89 -15.95 9.11
CA GLU A 105 6.13 -16.60 8.66
C GLU A 105 6.35 -16.42 7.15
N LEU A 106 5.29 -16.57 6.33
CA LEU A 106 5.36 -16.34 4.89
C LEU A 106 5.67 -14.88 4.57
N GLU A 107 4.97 -13.93 5.21
CA GLU A 107 5.21 -12.49 5.05
C GLU A 107 6.64 -12.11 5.47
N ALA A 108 7.15 -12.68 6.57
CA ALA A 108 8.52 -12.47 7.01
C ALA A 108 9.53 -13.00 5.99
N GLN A 109 9.29 -14.20 5.42
CA GLN A 109 10.14 -14.75 4.36
C GLN A 109 10.13 -13.89 3.09
N GLU A 110 8.98 -13.36 2.70
CA GLU A 110 8.88 -12.44 1.56
C GLU A 110 9.61 -11.13 1.83
N LEU A 111 9.45 -10.55 3.02
CA LEU A 111 10.14 -9.33 3.42
C LEU A 111 11.67 -9.50 3.40
N VAL A 112 12.19 -10.63 3.88
CA VAL A 112 13.63 -10.96 3.79
C VAL A 112 14.10 -11.00 2.34
N LYS A 113 13.31 -11.60 1.43
CA LYS A 113 13.64 -11.64 -0.01
C LYS A 113 13.62 -10.25 -0.64
N VAL A 114 12.64 -9.40 -0.31
CA VAL A 114 12.59 -8.01 -0.75
C VAL A 114 13.82 -7.27 -0.28
N ASN A 115 14.11 -7.29 1.02
CA ASN A 115 15.23 -6.57 1.62
C ASN A 115 16.57 -6.99 1.02
N ARG A 116 16.77 -8.29 0.75
CA ARG A 116 17.98 -8.77 0.08
C ARG A 116 18.13 -8.18 -1.32
N ARG A 117 17.05 -8.09 -2.11
CA ARG A 117 17.09 -7.49 -3.45
C ARG A 117 17.33 -5.99 -3.40
N LEU A 118 16.70 -5.30 -2.45
CA LEU A 118 16.92 -3.88 -2.23
C LEU A 118 18.36 -3.58 -1.82
N ALA A 119 18.96 -4.40 -0.95
CA ALA A 119 20.36 -4.25 -0.57
C ALA A 119 21.31 -4.34 -1.78
N ASN A 120 21.12 -5.34 -2.65
CA ASN A 120 21.90 -5.48 -3.88
C ASN A 120 21.72 -4.28 -4.83
N MET A 121 20.52 -3.69 -4.84
CA MET A 121 20.21 -2.53 -5.66
C MET A 121 20.85 -1.26 -5.12
N VAL A 122 20.80 -1.05 -3.81
CA VAL A 122 21.50 0.04 -3.12
C VAL A 122 23.00 -0.03 -3.40
N GLU A 123 23.61 -1.21 -3.30
CA GLU A 123 25.04 -1.39 -3.58
C GLU A 123 25.39 -1.04 -5.03
N ARG A 124 24.59 -1.53 -5.99
CA ARG A 124 24.75 -1.19 -7.40
C ARG A 124 24.64 0.31 -7.64
N ASN A 125 23.60 0.93 -7.11
CA ASN A 125 23.31 2.35 -7.31
C ASN A 125 24.36 3.24 -6.62
N ALA A 126 24.95 2.80 -5.50
CA ALA A 126 26.04 3.52 -4.83
C ALA A 126 27.34 3.56 -5.63
N SER A 127 27.57 2.57 -6.51
CA SER A 127 28.73 2.51 -7.41
C SER A 127 28.49 3.14 -8.78
N ALA A 128 27.25 3.51 -9.09
CA ALA A 128 26.90 4.06 -10.38
C ALA A 128 27.39 5.51 -10.50
N THR A 129 27.94 5.83 -11.66
CA THR A 129 28.34 7.18 -12.05
C THR A 129 27.71 7.52 -13.38
N LEU A 130 27.62 8.81 -13.68
CA LEU A 130 27.12 9.32 -14.95
C LEU A 130 28.15 10.31 -15.52
N ASP A 131 28.43 10.25 -16.81
CA ASP A 131 29.27 11.26 -17.47
C ASP A 131 28.39 12.41 -17.91
N TYR A 132 28.46 13.53 -17.18
CA TYR A 132 27.60 14.67 -17.46
C TYR A 132 27.97 15.37 -18.78
N SER A 133 29.23 15.29 -19.19
CA SER A 133 29.73 15.93 -20.41
C SER A 133 29.27 15.22 -21.69
N GLY A 134 28.94 13.94 -21.58
CA GLY A 134 28.46 13.09 -22.68
C GLY A 134 26.95 12.94 -22.76
N LEU A 135 26.18 13.72 -21.99
CA LEU A 135 24.72 13.60 -21.97
C LEU A 135 24.09 14.13 -23.26
N PRO A 136 23.02 13.48 -23.77
CA PRO A 136 22.22 14.01 -24.86
C PRO A 136 21.56 15.35 -24.50
N ASP A 137 21.42 16.24 -25.49
CA ASP A 137 20.84 17.58 -25.35
C ASP A 137 19.45 17.58 -24.68
N ASN A 138 18.56 16.69 -25.09
CA ASN A 138 17.23 16.56 -24.50
C ASN A 138 17.30 16.15 -23.01
N VAL A 139 18.24 15.26 -22.66
CA VAL A 139 18.44 14.81 -21.27
C VAL A 139 18.97 15.95 -20.42
N VAL A 140 19.96 16.69 -20.91
CA VAL A 140 20.51 17.87 -20.22
C VAL A 140 19.40 18.90 -19.97
N LEU A 141 18.58 19.20 -20.98
CA LEU A 141 17.50 20.18 -20.82
C LEU A 141 16.46 19.74 -19.79
N ILE A 142 16.07 18.45 -19.78
CA ILE A 142 15.16 17.91 -18.76
C ILE A 142 15.79 17.99 -17.36
N LEU A 143 17.07 17.64 -17.22
CA LEU A 143 17.76 17.69 -15.91
C LEU A 143 17.87 19.13 -15.38
N LEU A 144 18.14 20.11 -16.25
CA LEU A 144 18.13 21.52 -15.88
C LEU A 144 16.73 21.98 -15.44
N ALA A 145 15.68 21.56 -16.14
CA ALA A 145 14.30 21.86 -15.77
C ALA A 145 13.92 21.21 -14.43
N ILE A 146 14.27 19.94 -14.22
CA ILE A 146 14.10 19.26 -12.92
C ILE A 146 14.84 20.03 -11.83
N ASN A 147 16.09 20.42 -12.05
CA ASN A 147 16.86 21.18 -11.08
C ASN A 147 16.16 22.47 -10.66
N ALA A 148 15.57 23.19 -11.62
CA ALA A 148 14.84 24.43 -11.35
C ALA A 148 13.63 24.21 -10.41
N VAL A 149 12.99 23.04 -10.45
CA VAL A 149 11.81 22.71 -9.64
C VAL A 149 12.18 22.08 -8.30
N VAL A 150 13.21 21.21 -8.27
CA VAL A 150 13.52 20.40 -7.08
C VAL A 150 14.79 20.81 -6.34
N ALA A 151 15.54 21.81 -6.82
CA ALA A 151 16.75 22.28 -6.15
C ALA A 151 16.49 22.63 -4.67
N PRO A 152 17.43 22.30 -3.76
CA PRO A 152 18.74 21.71 -4.02
C PRO A 152 18.76 20.17 -4.11
N ARG A 153 17.59 19.50 -4.09
CA ARG A 153 17.49 18.03 -3.91
C ARG A 153 18.06 17.21 -5.07
N LEU A 154 18.07 17.75 -6.29
CA LEU A 154 18.73 17.07 -7.41
C LEU A 154 20.23 16.91 -7.14
N ALA A 155 20.87 17.99 -6.68
CA ALA A 155 22.30 18.04 -6.39
C ALA A 155 22.68 17.17 -5.19
N ASP A 156 21.91 17.22 -4.10
CA ASP A 156 22.32 16.63 -2.81
C ASP A 156 21.15 16.00 -2.03
N GLY A 157 20.41 15.10 -2.68
CA GLY A 157 19.30 14.43 -2.01
C GLY A 157 18.53 13.44 -2.87
N THR A 158 17.23 13.36 -2.62
CA THR A 158 16.28 12.56 -3.39
C THR A 158 15.02 13.39 -3.63
N PHE A 159 14.28 13.05 -4.67
CA PHE A 159 13.00 13.66 -4.99
C PHE A 159 12.05 12.63 -5.58
N GLY A 160 10.75 12.81 -5.35
CA GLY A 160 9.71 11.99 -5.93
C GLY A 160 9.29 12.46 -7.31
N VAL A 161 8.62 11.58 -8.06
CA VAL A 161 8.03 11.93 -9.37
C VAL A 161 7.03 13.08 -9.25
N GLY A 162 6.28 13.16 -8.15
CA GLY A 162 5.32 14.23 -7.88
C GLY A 162 5.96 15.59 -7.55
N ASP A 163 7.24 15.62 -7.15
CA ASP A 163 7.95 16.90 -6.95
C ASP A 163 8.19 17.65 -8.28
N CYS A 164 7.96 16.97 -9.41
CA CYS A 164 8.17 17.49 -10.75
C CYS A 164 6.85 17.84 -11.46
N GLU A 165 5.74 18.00 -10.72
CA GLU A 165 4.42 18.33 -11.29
C GLU A 165 4.42 19.61 -12.13
N ASP A 166 5.27 20.58 -11.79
CA ASP A 166 5.39 21.86 -12.52
C ASP A 166 6.22 21.77 -13.81
N LEU A 167 6.77 20.60 -14.17
CA LEU A 167 7.57 20.45 -15.40
C LEU A 167 6.73 20.55 -16.68
N ALA A 168 5.46 20.15 -16.63
CA ALA A 168 4.56 20.23 -17.79
C ALA A 168 3.09 20.26 -17.35
N PRO A 169 2.20 20.90 -18.12
CA PRO A 169 0.78 21.00 -17.75
C PRO A 169 0.03 19.68 -17.74
N TRP A 170 0.55 18.64 -18.41
CA TRP A 170 0.01 17.30 -18.40
C TRP A 170 1.13 16.25 -18.33
N ASP A 171 0.89 15.22 -17.51
CA ASP A 171 1.80 14.08 -17.32
C ASP A 171 3.28 14.46 -17.13
N ALA A 172 3.52 15.46 -16.27
CA ALA A 172 4.87 15.96 -15.95
C ALA A 172 5.82 14.85 -15.47
N GLY A 173 5.29 13.84 -14.79
CA GLY A 173 6.05 12.67 -14.37
C GLY A 173 6.55 11.78 -15.51
N SER A 174 6.12 11.98 -16.76
CA SER A 174 6.61 11.21 -17.91
C SER A 174 8.11 11.43 -18.15
N PHE A 175 8.59 12.66 -18.03
CA PHE A 175 10.00 13.02 -18.23
C PHE A 175 10.90 12.38 -17.17
N THR A 176 10.52 12.45 -15.89
CA THR A 176 11.29 11.80 -14.80
C THR A 176 11.26 10.28 -14.91
N ARG A 177 10.11 9.69 -15.28
CA ARG A 177 10.02 8.24 -15.53
C ARG A 177 10.84 7.79 -16.74
N GLN A 178 10.94 8.63 -17.77
CA GLN A 178 11.82 8.38 -18.91
C GLN A 178 13.28 8.37 -18.48
N LEU A 179 13.75 9.42 -17.80
CA LEU A 179 15.13 9.49 -17.30
C LEU A 179 15.48 8.33 -16.37
N HIS A 180 14.54 7.91 -15.51
CA HIS A 180 14.71 6.72 -14.68
C HIS A 180 14.84 5.43 -15.51
N ARG A 181 13.98 5.25 -16.52
CA ARG A 181 14.00 4.07 -17.40
C ARG A 181 15.29 3.98 -18.23
N GLU A 182 15.80 5.13 -18.66
CA GLU A 182 17.03 5.26 -19.45
C GLU A 182 18.30 5.21 -18.59
N GLY A 183 18.16 5.21 -17.26
CA GLY A 183 19.27 5.07 -16.32
C GLY A 183 19.99 6.38 -15.97
N TYR A 184 19.44 7.54 -16.36
CA TYR A 184 19.96 8.85 -15.98
C TYR A 184 19.59 9.24 -14.55
N LEU A 185 18.49 8.71 -14.02
CA LEU A 185 18.11 8.79 -12.61
C LEU A 185 18.07 7.40 -12.01
N LEU A 186 18.46 7.28 -10.74
CA LEU A 186 18.40 6.03 -9.99
C LEU A 186 17.49 6.15 -8.79
N GLU A 187 16.92 5.05 -8.35
CA GLU A 187 16.09 4.98 -7.14
C GLU A 187 16.92 4.78 -5.87
N ASP A 188 16.51 5.39 -4.76
CA ASP A 188 17.07 5.15 -3.43
C ASP A 188 16.05 4.46 -2.51
N PRO A 189 16.11 3.11 -2.38
CA PRO A 189 15.22 2.35 -1.51
C PRO A 189 15.32 2.68 -0.02
N ARG A 190 16.36 3.39 0.43
CA ARG A 190 16.61 3.63 1.86
C ARG A 190 15.70 4.71 2.44
N VAL A 191 15.16 5.57 1.58
CA VAL A 191 14.38 6.75 1.98
C VAL A 191 12.89 6.64 1.64
N VAL A 192 12.47 5.57 0.93
CA VAL A 192 11.05 5.37 0.57
C VAL A 192 10.20 4.87 1.75
N LYS A 193 8.88 5.02 1.61
CA LYS A 193 7.91 4.51 2.59
C LYS A 193 7.86 2.95 2.61
N PRO A 194 7.60 2.31 3.76
CA PRO A 194 7.35 0.87 3.81
C PRO A 194 6.24 0.43 2.85
N GLY A 195 6.46 -0.70 2.17
CA GLY A 195 5.51 -1.22 1.18
C GLY A 195 5.54 -0.53 -0.19
N THR A 196 6.55 0.33 -0.44
CA THR A 196 6.85 0.85 -1.80
C THR A 196 7.27 -0.29 -2.73
N TYR A 197 8.19 -1.14 -2.26
CA TYR A 197 8.67 -2.31 -2.98
C TYR A 197 7.97 -3.58 -2.49
N TYR A 198 7.65 -4.49 -3.41
CA TYR A 198 6.97 -5.75 -3.11
C TYR A 198 7.33 -6.82 -4.13
N LEU A 199 7.11 -8.09 -3.79
CA LEU A 199 7.27 -9.19 -4.74
C LEU A 199 5.97 -9.46 -5.48
N LYS A 200 6.06 -9.64 -6.79
CA LYS A 200 4.94 -10.12 -7.63
C LYS A 200 5.50 -10.98 -8.74
N ASN A 201 4.98 -12.20 -8.87
CA ASN A 201 5.43 -13.20 -9.84
C ASN A 201 6.95 -13.45 -9.82
N GLY A 202 7.56 -13.43 -8.62
CA GLY A 202 9.00 -13.60 -8.45
C GLY A 202 9.87 -12.39 -8.86
N GLY A 203 9.28 -11.33 -9.42
CA GLY A 203 9.94 -10.05 -9.69
C GLY A 203 9.87 -9.08 -8.51
N LEU A 204 10.83 -8.16 -8.41
CA LEU A 204 10.72 -7.01 -7.52
C LEU A 204 9.92 -5.93 -8.25
N TRP A 205 8.83 -5.49 -7.64
CA TRP A 205 7.95 -4.45 -8.17
C TRP A 205 7.94 -3.26 -7.21
N HIS A 206 7.55 -2.11 -7.71
CA HIS A 206 7.48 -0.88 -6.94
C HIS A 206 6.21 -0.08 -7.26
N LYS A 207 5.83 0.81 -6.35
CA LYS A 207 4.81 1.83 -6.57
C LYS A 207 5.48 3.10 -7.09
N THR A 208 5.33 3.40 -8.37
CA THR A 208 6.05 4.50 -9.05
C THR A 208 5.90 5.86 -8.37
N TYR A 209 4.72 6.17 -7.84
CA TYR A 209 4.45 7.43 -7.13
C TYR A 209 5.09 7.54 -5.74
N GLN A 210 5.71 6.46 -5.25
CA GLN A 210 6.43 6.40 -3.97
C GLN A 210 7.93 6.23 -4.16
N LEU A 211 8.41 6.25 -5.42
CA LEU A 211 9.84 6.20 -5.70
C LEU A 211 10.49 7.52 -5.30
N GLU A 212 11.67 7.39 -4.71
CA GLU A 212 12.58 8.49 -4.43
C GLU A 212 13.77 8.34 -5.36
N LEU A 213 13.94 9.31 -6.25
CA LEU A 213 14.95 9.33 -7.31
C LEU A 213 16.11 10.24 -6.93
N PHE A 214 17.31 9.91 -7.39
CA PHE A 214 18.48 10.77 -7.30
C PHE A 214 19.27 10.74 -8.61
N LEU A 215 20.02 11.82 -8.84
CA LEU A 215 20.98 11.90 -9.94
C LEU A 215 22.30 11.25 -9.51
N PRO A 216 22.81 10.23 -10.23
CA PRO A 216 24.09 9.61 -9.93
C PRO A 216 25.24 10.64 -9.95
N PRO A 217 26.29 10.45 -9.14
CA PRO A 217 27.46 11.34 -9.16
C PRO A 217 28.11 11.38 -10.55
N ASP A 218 28.65 12.55 -10.91
CA ASP A 218 29.53 12.67 -12.05
C ASP A 218 30.80 11.82 -11.86
N THR A 219 31.31 11.24 -12.94
CA THR A 219 32.52 10.42 -12.95
C THR A 219 33.75 11.10 -12.34
N THR A 220 33.87 12.42 -12.47
CA THR A 220 35.05 13.20 -12.09
C THR A 220 34.74 14.19 -10.98
N LEU A 221 33.65 14.95 -11.11
CA LEU A 221 33.26 15.99 -10.15
C LEU A 221 32.43 15.46 -8.98
N GLY A 222 31.99 14.20 -9.06
CA GLY A 222 31.14 13.59 -8.04
C GLY A 222 29.76 14.24 -8.01
N ARG A 223 29.19 14.33 -6.81
CA ARG A 223 27.83 14.83 -6.59
C ARG A 223 27.85 16.21 -5.96
N GLY A 224 27.11 17.16 -6.51
CA GLY A 224 26.94 18.50 -5.93
C GLY A 224 26.65 19.59 -6.96
N ILE A 225 26.48 20.83 -6.48
CA ILE A 225 26.17 22.00 -7.32
C ILE A 225 27.23 22.20 -8.41
N GLY A 226 28.52 22.10 -8.06
CA GLY A 226 29.60 22.26 -9.04
C GLY A 226 29.62 21.21 -10.15
N ALA A 227 29.04 20.02 -9.92
CA ALA A 227 28.85 19.04 -10.99
C ALA A 227 27.67 19.42 -11.91
N LEU A 228 26.59 19.98 -11.34
CA LEU A 228 25.45 20.47 -12.12
C LEU A 228 25.77 21.70 -12.96
N ASP A 229 26.74 22.52 -12.55
CA ASP A 229 27.20 23.67 -13.34
C ASP A 229 27.67 23.25 -14.74
N LEU A 230 28.24 22.03 -14.90
CA LEU A 230 28.57 21.46 -16.21
C LEU A 230 27.36 21.34 -17.13
N LEU A 231 26.19 21.00 -16.59
CA LEU A 231 24.96 20.93 -17.38
C LEU A 231 24.53 22.32 -17.87
N GLY A 232 24.79 23.36 -17.06
CA GLY A 232 24.51 24.76 -17.43
C GLY A 232 25.46 25.30 -18.49
N GLU A 233 26.68 24.75 -18.58
CA GLU A 233 27.68 25.08 -19.60
C GLU A 233 27.53 24.25 -20.88
N HIS A 234 26.56 23.32 -20.93
CA HIS A 234 26.36 22.41 -22.05
C HIS A 234 26.08 23.14 -23.36
N CYS A 235 26.79 22.76 -24.41
CA CYS A 235 26.61 23.32 -25.74
C CYS A 235 25.64 22.46 -26.56
N PHE A 236 24.39 22.91 -26.67
CA PHE A 236 23.37 22.24 -27.46
C PHE A 236 23.72 22.21 -28.95
N SER A 237 23.75 21.02 -29.53
CA SER A 237 24.18 20.75 -30.90
C SER A 237 23.27 19.78 -31.66
N ASP A 238 22.29 19.15 -31.01
CA ASP A 238 21.32 18.23 -31.59
C ASP A 238 19.91 18.87 -31.63
N PRO A 239 19.60 19.67 -32.67
CA PRO A 239 18.31 20.33 -32.79
C PRO A 239 17.15 19.34 -32.97
N GLU A 240 17.38 18.13 -33.51
CA GLU A 240 16.32 17.15 -33.71
C GLU A 240 15.85 16.59 -32.36
N SER A 241 16.77 16.29 -31.45
CA SER A 241 16.41 15.86 -30.08
C SER A 241 15.60 16.91 -29.33
N LEU A 242 15.97 18.20 -29.47
CA LEU A 242 15.30 19.31 -28.82
C LEU A 242 13.91 19.56 -29.41
N ILE A 243 13.75 19.44 -30.73
CA ILE A 243 12.43 19.53 -31.38
C ILE A 243 11.53 18.41 -30.90
N ASN A 244 12.04 17.17 -30.79
CA ASN A 244 11.24 16.05 -30.29
C ASN A 244 10.81 16.27 -28.84
N LEU A 245 11.71 16.77 -27.98
CA LEU A 245 11.38 17.13 -26.61
C LEU A 245 10.31 18.24 -26.54
N TRP A 246 10.43 19.26 -27.40
CA TRP A 246 9.43 20.32 -27.49
C TRP A 246 8.07 19.81 -27.97
N LEU A 247 8.03 18.87 -28.91
CA LEU A 247 6.79 18.21 -29.35
C LEU A 247 6.14 17.44 -28.20
N ASP A 248 6.94 16.74 -27.39
CA ASP A 248 6.44 15.98 -26.25
C ASP A 248 5.82 16.88 -25.19
N TYR A 249 6.45 18.01 -24.92
CA TYR A 249 5.89 19.06 -24.09
C TYR A 249 4.59 19.63 -24.68
N SER A 250 4.59 19.96 -25.97
CA SER A 250 3.43 20.56 -26.68
C SER A 250 2.23 19.62 -26.71
N VAL A 251 2.44 18.31 -26.81
CA VAL A 251 1.36 17.31 -26.67
C VAL A 251 0.73 17.41 -25.28
N GLY A 252 1.53 17.61 -24.23
CA GLY A 252 1.05 17.85 -22.88
C GLY A 252 0.13 19.06 -22.77
N ASP A 253 0.52 20.19 -23.36
CA ASP A 253 -0.29 21.42 -23.39
C ASP A 253 -1.64 21.20 -24.08
N VAL A 254 -1.62 20.57 -25.26
CA VAL A 254 -2.82 20.28 -26.03
C VAL A 254 -3.76 19.36 -25.25
N LEU A 255 -3.21 18.30 -24.63
CA LEU A 255 -4.00 17.39 -23.81
C LEU A 255 -4.57 18.10 -22.59
N ARG A 256 -3.80 18.94 -21.90
CA ARG A 256 -4.31 19.68 -20.74
C ARG A 256 -5.50 20.55 -21.13
N TYR A 257 -5.37 21.33 -22.19
CA TYR A 257 -6.46 22.15 -22.71
C TYR A 257 -7.68 21.30 -23.07
N LEU A 258 -7.48 20.18 -23.77
CA LEU A 258 -8.56 19.27 -24.15
C LEU A 258 -9.28 18.71 -22.93
N PHE A 259 -8.55 18.24 -21.92
CA PHE A 259 -9.15 17.73 -20.68
C PHE A 259 -9.96 18.80 -19.96
N ASP A 260 -9.44 20.03 -19.90
CA ASP A 260 -10.18 21.15 -19.31
C ASP A 260 -11.50 21.41 -20.06
N GLN A 261 -11.51 21.33 -21.41
CA GLN A 261 -12.74 21.42 -22.21
C GLN A 261 -13.68 20.23 -21.97
N CYS A 262 -13.16 19.00 -22.01
CA CYS A 262 -13.94 17.78 -21.79
C CYS A 262 -14.61 17.78 -20.41
N ASN A 263 -13.88 18.21 -19.37
CA ASN A 263 -14.41 18.36 -18.02
C ASN A 263 -15.56 19.39 -17.95
N ILE A 264 -15.45 20.53 -18.64
CA ILE A 264 -16.50 21.55 -18.70
C ILE A 264 -17.81 20.96 -19.29
N TYR A 265 -17.69 20.09 -20.29
CA TYR A 265 -18.82 19.51 -21.01
C TYR A 265 -19.18 18.09 -20.55
N ASN A 266 -18.61 17.60 -19.44
CA ASN A 266 -18.83 16.26 -18.89
C ASN A 266 -18.65 15.13 -19.93
N HIS A 267 -17.57 15.24 -20.70
CA HIS A 267 -17.17 14.24 -21.68
C HIS A 267 -15.97 13.45 -21.16
N ASP A 268 -16.11 12.13 -21.03
CA ASP A 268 -15.01 11.26 -20.62
C ASP A 268 -14.21 10.81 -21.84
N LEU A 269 -12.90 10.99 -21.79
CA LEU A 269 -11.95 10.45 -22.76
C LEU A 269 -11.36 9.15 -22.22
N ASP A 270 -11.41 8.09 -23.02
CA ASP A 270 -10.72 6.84 -22.71
C ASP A 270 -9.24 6.88 -23.14
N ASP A 271 -8.47 5.90 -22.67
CA ASP A 271 -7.02 5.81 -22.93
C ASP A 271 -6.72 5.67 -24.44
N GLU A 272 -7.58 4.99 -25.20
CA GLU A 272 -7.40 4.80 -26.65
C GLU A 272 -7.55 6.12 -27.40
N ALA A 273 -8.56 6.93 -27.04
CA ALA A 273 -8.75 8.26 -27.60
C ALA A 273 -7.57 9.18 -27.27
N ILE A 274 -7.08 9.14 -26.03
CA ILE A 274 -5.91 9.93 -25.60
C ILE A 274 -4.68 9.57 -26.44
N ASP A 275 -4.40 8.28 -26.62
CA ASP A 275 -3.23 7.82 -27.38
C ASP A 275 -3.33 8.15 -28.88
N LYS A 276 -4.53 8.11 -29.45
CA LYS A 276 -4.79 8.57 -30.82
C LYS A 276 -4.54 10.07 -30.97
N ILE A 277 -4.93 10.88 -29.99
CA ILE A 277 -4.72 12.33 -29.99
C ILE A 277 -3.23 12.64 -29.86
N LYS A 278 -2.51 12.02 -28.93
CA LYS A 278 -1.05 12.13 -28.81
C LYS A 278 -0.36 11.85 -30.15
N SER A 279 -0.76 10.75 -30.79
CA SER A 279 -0.20 10.34 -32.09
C SER A 279 -0.49 11.37 -33.18
N THR A 280 -1.70 11.92 -33.21
CA THR A 280 -2.11 12.93 -34.21
C THR A 280 -1.34 14.25 -34.04
N VAL A 281 -1.17 14.70 -32.79
CA VAL A 281 -0.41 15.92 -32.49
C VAL A 281 1.07 15.76 -32.84
N ARG A 282 1.67 14.58 -32.58
CA ARG A 282 3.06 14.26 -32.96
C ARG A 282 3.27 14.10 -34.48
N LEU A 283 2.28 13.60 -35.22
CA LEU A 283 2.40 13.29 -36.66
C LEU A 283 2.23 14.51 -37.58
N ASN A 284 1.78 15.66 -37.09
CA ASN A 284 1.74 16.89 -37.87
C ASN A 284 3.15 17.50 -38.00
N ARG A 285 4.01 16.86 -38.79
CA ARG A 285 5.14 17.55 -39.43
C ARG A 285 4.57 18.39 -40.60
N PRO A 286 4.75 19.72 -40.63
CA PRO A 286 4.58 20.49 -41.86
C PRO A 286 5.60 20.10 -42.93
#